data_AF-A0A076HC80-F1
#
_entry.id   AF-A0A076HC80-F1
#
_cell.length_a   1.000
_cell.length_b   1.000
_cell.length_c   1.000
_cell.angle_alpha   90.00
_cell.angle_beta   90.00
_cell.angle_gamma   90.00
#
_symmetry.space_group_name_H-M   'P 1'
#
loop_
_entity.id
_entity.type
_entity.pdbx_description
1 polymer ?
#
loop_
_entity_poly.entity_id
_entity_poly.type
_entity_poly.pdbx_seq_one_letter_code
_entity_poly.pdbx_strand_id
1 'polypeptide(L)' 'MRRPDFPFPHIVLEDRKEVWIRIDSSITAMGIPALMQQFFPGYTGHIASEDYFKKLTK' A
#
# COMPACT_ATOMS: atom_id res chain seq x y z
N MET A 1 8.52 17.33 -12.26
CA MET A 1 7.42 16.34 -12.19
C MET A 1 7.25 15.93 -10.75
N ARG A 2 6.17 16.35 -10.07
CA ARG A 2 5.80 15.77 -8.77
C ARG A 2 5.25 14.38 -9.06
N ARG A 3 5.93 13.31 -8.60
CA ARG A 3 5.29 11.99 -8.54
C ARG A 3 4.03 12.17 -7.70
N PRO A 4 2.84 11.73 -8.14
CA PRO A 4 1.68 11.81 -7.30
C PRO A 4 1.97 10.97 -6.05
N ASP A 5 1.95 11.61 -4.88
CA ASP A 5 2.12 10.92 -3.61
C ASP A 5 1.01 9.87 -3.50
N PHE A 6 1.38 8.63 -3.19
CA PHE A 6 0.41 7.55 -3.08
C PHE A 6 -0.67 7.93 -2.05
N PRO A 7 -1.97 7.84 -2.40
CA PRO A 7 -3.02 8.52 -1.64
C PRO A 7 -3.38 7.88 -0.30
N PHE A 8 -2.71 6.78 0.09
CA PHE A 8 -2.98 6.04 1.32
C PHE A 8 -1.74 5.94 2.22
N PRO A 9 -1.92 5.85 3.54
CA PRO A 9 -0.83 5.46 4.44
C PRO A 9 -0.29 4.10 4.02
N HIS A 10 1.01 4.03 3.76
CA HIS A 10 1.65 2.82 3.26
C HIS A 10 3.07 2.68 3.79
N ILE A 11 3.56 1.44 3.76
CA ILE A 11 4.94 1.06 4.07
C ILE A 11 5.46 0.30 2.86
N VAL A 12 6.64 0.69 2.38
CA VAL A 12 7.33 -0.01 1.29
C VAL A 12 8.42 -0.89 1.88
N LEU A 13 8.34 -2.19 1.63
CA LEU A 13 9.39 -3.14 1.96
C LEU A 13 10.16 -3.47 0.68
N GLU A 14 11.24 -2.73 0.43
CA GLU A 14 12.00 -2.82 -0.82
C GLU A 14 12.61 -4.20 -1.05
N ASP A 15 13.13 -4.84 0.01
CA ASP A 15 13.75 -6.17 -0.05
C ASP A 15 12.82 -7.24 -0.60
N ARG A 16 11.51 -7.13 -0.31
CA ARG A 16 10.48 -8.09 -0.68
C ARG A 16 9.62 -7.64 -1.85
N LYS A 17 9.81 -6.39 -2.31
CA LYS A 17 8.93 -5.72 -3.27
C LYS A 17 7.46 -5.76 -2.83
N GLU A 18 7.21 -5.48 -1.55
CA GLU A 18 5.86 -5.42 -0.98
C GLU A 18 5.50 -3.98 -0.61
N VAL A 19 4.24 -3.62 -0.81
CA VAL A 19 3.66 -2.37 -0.31
C VAL A 19 2.48 -2.71 0.58
N TRP A 20 2.62 -2.41 1.86
CA TRP A 20 1.58 -2.62 2.87
C TRP A 20 0.79 -1.35 3.05
N ILE A 21 -0.52 -1.41 2.80
CA ILE A 21 -1.39 -0.24 2.72
C ILE A 21 -2.41 -0.33 3.84
N ARG A 22 -2.52 0.72 4.65
CA ARG A 22 -3.58 0.80 5.67
C ARG A 22 -4.89 1.18 4.99
N ILE A 23 -5.90 0.33 5.11
CA ILE A 23 -7.21 0.57 4.50
C ILE A 23 -8.31 0.25 5.50
N ASP A 24 -9.25 1.19 5.65
CA ASP A 24 -10.36 1.09 6.59
C ASP A 24 -11.69 0.72 5.89
N SER A 25 -11.68 0.54 4.56
CA SER A 25 -12.86 0.28 3.72
C SER A 25 -12.64 -0.82 2.69
N SER A 26 -13.60 -1.74 2.57
CA SER A 26 -13.61 -2.83 1.59
C SER A 26 -13.76 -2.37 0.15
N ILE A 27 -14.36 -1.20 -0.10
CA ILE A 27 -14.48 -0.65 -1.47
C ILE A 27 -13.10 -0.21 -1.97
N THR A 28 -12.35 0.47 -1.10
CA THR A 28 -10.98 0.91 -1.40
C THR A 28 -10.04 -0.27 -1.62
N ALA A 29 -10.21 -1.36 -0.86
CA ALA A 29 -9.47 -2.61 -1.03
C ALA A 29 -9.54 -3.17 -2.47
N MET A 30 -10.71 -3.06 -3.11
CA MET A 30 -10.88 -3.54 -4.49
C MET A 30 -10.10 -2.73 -5.54
N GLY A 31 -9.79 -1.46 -5.24
CA GLY A 31 -9.02 -0.58 -6.13
C GLY A 31 -7.50 -0.75 -6.03
N ILE A 32 -7.02 -1.47 -5.01
CA ILE A 32 -5.58 -1.62 -4.75
C ILE A 32 -4.80 -2.22 -5.93
N PRO A 33 -5.26 -3.28 -6.62
CA PRO A 33 -4.51 -3.83 -7.75
C PRO A 33 -4.20 -2.80 -8.84
N ALA A 34 -5.17 -1.95 -9.19
CA ALA A 34 -4.99 -0.89 -10.18
C ALA A 34 -4.01 0.18 -9.69
N LEU A 35 -4.13 0.59 -8.42
CA LEU A 35 -3.23 1.56 -7.80
C LEU A 35 -1.78 1.03 -7.73
N MET A 36 -1.59 -0.25 -7.42
CA MET A 36 -0.26 -0.86 -7.39
C MET A 36 0.41 -0.81 -8.76
N GLN A 37 -0.33 -1.13 -9.84
CA GLN A 37 0.21 -1.03 -11.20
C GLN A 37 0.60 0.41 -11.58
N GLN A 38 -0.14 1.40 -11.11
CA GLN A 38 0.12 2.81 -11.42
C GLN A 38 1.28 3.40 -10.60
N PHE A 39 1.34 3.11 -9.30
CA PHE A 39 2.26 3.79 -8.37
C PHE A 39 3.49 2.96 -8.01
N PHE A 40 3.37 1.63 -7.99
CA PHE A 40 4.41 0.69 -7.57
C PHE A 40 4.50 -0.52 -8.52
N PRO A 41 4.83 -0.30 -9.82
CA PRO A 41 4.86 -1.37 -10.80
C PRO A 41 5.86 -2.46 -10.40
N GLY A 42 5.41 -3.71 -10.40
CA GLY A 42 6.22 -4.87 -10.01
C GLY A 42 6.30 -5.14 -8.50
N TYR A 43 5.55 -4.39 -7.69
CA TYR A 43 5.37 -4.65 -6.26
C TYR A 43 4.02 -5.32 -5.99
N THR A 44 3.98 -6.15 -4.94
CA THR A 44 2.75 -6.75 -4.44
C THR A 44 2.10 -5.85 -3.40
N GLY A 45 0.84 -5.48 -3.62
CA GLY A 45 0.07 -4.69 -2.65
C GLY A 45 -0.61 -5.58 -1.61
N HIS A 46 -0.38 -5.28 -0.34
CA HIS A 46 -1.03 -5.92 0.79
C HIS A 46 -1.90 -4.94 1.54
N ILE A 47 -3.00 -5.44 2.08
CA ILE A 47 -3.94 -4.66 2.87
C ILE A 47 -3.66 -4.95 4.34
N ALA A 48 -3.48 -3.90 5.13
CA ALA A 48 -3.29 -3.98 6.56
C ALA A 48 -4.45 -3.29 7.28
N SER A 49 -4.92 -3.92 8.36
CA SER A 49 -5.69 -3.20 9.38
C SER A 49 -4.79 -2.21 10.12
N GLU A 50 -5.38 -1.25 10.81
CA GLU A 50 -4.63 -0.28 11.61
C GLU A 50 -3.67 -0.94 12.62
N ASP A 51 -4.13 -1.97 13.32
CA ASP A 51 -3.31 -2.69 14.32
C ASP A 51 -2.12 -3.41 13.69
N TYR A 52 -2.30 -4.00 12.51
CA TYR A 52 -1.21 -4.66 11.81
C TYR A 52 -0.22 -3.64 11.23
N PHE A 53 -0.73 -2.54 10.68
CA PHE A 53 0.08 -1.45 10.13
C PHE A 53 0.99 -0.85 11.21
N LYS A 54 0.49 -0.63 12.43
CA LYS A 54 1.29 -0.15 13.58
C LYS A 54 2.41 -1.10 13.98
N LYS A 55 2.23 -2.42 13.81
CA LYS A 55 3.27 -3.42 14.10
C LYS A 55 4.38 -3.41 13.06
N LEU A 56 4.06 -3.10 11.80
CA LEU A 56 5.04 -3.01 10.71
C LEU A 56 5.92 -1.74 10.79
N THR A 57 5.44 -0.67 11.42
CA THR A 57 6.19 0.58 11.61
C THR A 57 7.08 0.60 12.85
N LYS A 58 7.06 -0.45 13.67
CA LYS A 58 7.88 -0.58 14.89
C LYS A 58 9.18 -1.33 14.59
#